data_AF-A0A4P8WBZ5-F1
#
_entry.id   AF-A0A4P8WBZ5-F1
#
_cell.length_a   1.000
_cell.length_b   1.000
_cell.length_c   1.000
_cell.angle_alpha   90.00
_cell.angle_beta   90.00
_cell.angle_gamma   90.00
#
_symmetry.space_group_name_H-M   'P 1'
#
loop_
_entity.id
_entity.type
_entity.pdbx_description
1 polymer ?
#
loop_
_entity_poly.entity_id
_entity_poly.type
_entity_poly.pdbx_seq_one_letter_code
_entity_poly.pdbx_strand_id
1 'polypeptide(L)'
;MKLFIVLMMLVGLALAAEKYTNKYANPDIDGILQNNRILTNYIKCLLNQGPCTAEGRELKKTLPDALKSGCSKCDDKQKMMADKVINHLKSKRVQDWERLIAKYDPTGEYKRRFEAARSA
;
A
#
# COMPACT_ATOMS: atom_id res chain seq x y z
N MET A 1 20.44 -41.20 7.05
CA MET A 1 19.30 -40.86 7.92
C MET A 1 19.45 -39.50 8.61
N LYS A 2 20.60 -39.18 9.21
CA LYS A 2 20.85 -37.87 9.88
C LYS A 2 20.89 -36.66 8.91
N LEU A 3 21.43 -36.82 7.69
CA LEU A 3 21.47 -35.74 6.68
C LEU A 3 20.10 -35.37 6.09
N PHE A 4 19.20 -36.33 5.91
CA PHE A 4 17.88 -36.09 5.33
C PHE A 4 16.96 -35.30 6.26
N ILE A 5 17.11 -35.49 7.58
CA ILE A 5 16.33 -34.77 8.59
C ILE A 5 16.74 -33.30 8.64
N VAL A 6 18.03 -32.99 8.48
CA VAL A 6 18.53 -31.60 8.45
C VAL A 6 18.05 -30.85 7.19
N LEU A 7 17.99 -31.52 6.04
CA LEU A 7 17.50 -30.93 4.80
C LEU A 7 15.98 -30.63 4.86
N MET A 8 15.18 -31.50 5.49
CA MET A 8 13.74 -31.29 5.68
C MET A 8 13.45 -30.14 6.66
N MET A 9 14.28 -29.95 7.68
CA MET A 9 14.14 -28.88 8.67
C MET A 9 14.51 -27.49 8.11
N LEU A 10 15.44 -27.43 7.14
CA LEU A 10 15.79 -26.21 6.40
C LEU A 10 14.70 -25.77 5.41
N VAL A 11 13.93 -26.71 4.84
CA VAL A 11 12.80 -26.39 3.94
C VAL A 11 11.58 -25.89 4.73
N GLY A 12 11.45 -26.24 6.02
CA GLY A 12 10.33 -25.84 6.87
C GLY A 12 10.31 -24.37 7.30
N LEU A 13 11.44 -23.65 7.24
CA LEU A 13 11.51 -22.23 7.66
C LEU A 13 11.24 -21.22 6.54
N ALA A 14 11.07 -21.66 5.29
CA ALA A 14 10.98 -20.73 4.15
C ALA A 14 9.57 -20.15 3.89
N LEU A 15 8.56 -20.48 4.69
CA LEU A 15 7.17 -20.01 4.50
C LEU A 15 6.74 -18.93 5.50
N ALA A 16 7.68 -18.16 6.06
CA ALA A 16 7.31 -16.91 6.71
C ALA A 16 6.95 -15.88 5.62
N ALA A 17 5.67 -15.78 5.26
CA ALA A 17 5.18 -14.73 4.38
C ALA A 17 5.54 -13.37 4.99
N GLU A 18 6.50 -12.68 4.39
CA GLU A 18 6.92 -11.34 4.82
C GLU A 18 5.75 -10.36 4.67
N LYS A 19 5.04 -10.08 5.77
CA LYS A 19 4.04 -9.03 5.84
C LYS A 19 4.71 -7.66 5.95
N TYR A 20 4.06 -6.62 5.44
CA TYR A 20 4.53 -5.25 5.67
C TYR A 20 4.58 -4.94 7.17
N THR A 21 5.61 -4.21 7.61
CA THR A 21 5.86 -3.99 9.04
C THR A 21 4.69 -3.23 9.70
N ASN A 22 4.25 -3.71 10.86
CA ASN A 22 3.17 -3.11 11.64
C ASN A 22 3.58 -1.82 12.41
N LYS A 23 4.76 -1.26 12.14
CA LYS A 23 5.29 -0.11 12.90
C LYS A 23 4.41 1.14 12.78
N TYR A 24 3.64 1.23 11.70
CA TYR A 24 2.61 2.25 11.48
C TYR A 24 1.23 1.61 11.25
N ALA A 25 0.91 0.49 11.92
CA ALA A 25 -0.28 -0.32 11.63
C ALA A 25 -1.65 0.35 11.88
N ASN A 26 -1.68 1.60 12.34
CA ASN A 26 -2.94 2.24 12.69
C ASN A 26 -2.90 3.77 12.60
N PRO A 27 -2.66 4.34 11.41
CA PRO A 27 -2.90 5.75 11.23
C PRO A 27 -4.41 6.01 11.36
N ASP A 28 -4.76 7.13 11.99
CA ASP A 28 -6.12 7.64 11.95
C ASP A 28 -6.43 8.10 10.51
N ILE A 29 -6.79 7.14 9.65
CA ILE A 29 -7.13 7.39 8.24
C ILE A 29 -8.29 8.37 8.14
N ASP A 30 -9.26 8.30 9.05
CA ASP A 30 -10.38 9.23 9.08
C ASP A 30 -9.93 10.66 9.36
N GLY A 31 -9.13 10.87 10.40
CA GLY A 31 -8.55 12.17 10.71
C GLY A 31 -7.68 12.72 9.57
N ILE A 32 -6.91 11.86 8.89
CA ILE A 32 -6.12 12.26 7.72
C ILE A 32 -7.02 12.68 6.56
N LEU A 33 -8.02 11.87 6.21
CA LEU A 33 -8.90 12.13 5.06
C LEU A 33 -9.81 13.34 5.29
N GLN A 34 -10.21 13.62 6.54
CA GLN A 34 -11.01 14.80 6.88
C GLN A 34 -10.18 16.08 6.99
N ASN A 35 -8.86 15.97 7.20
CA ASN A 35 -7.97 17.12 7.32
C ASN A 35 -7.24 17.41 6.00
N ASN A 36 -7.80 18.31 5.20
CA ASN A 36 -7.24 18.72 3.91
C ASN A 36 -5.75 19.12 3.97
N ARG A 37 -5.29 19.76 5.05
CA ARG A 37 -3.89 20.16 5.21
C ARG A 37 -2.98 18.93 5.36
N ILE A 38 -3.37 18.00 6.22
CA ILE A 38 -2.61 16.77 6.47
C ILE A 38 -2.61 15.90 5.21
N LEU A 39 -3.78 15.66 4.62
CA LEU A 39 -3.90 14.88 3.38
C LEU A 39 -3.03 15.44 2.25
N THR A 40 -3.06 16.76 2.05
CA THR A 40 -2.22 17.43 1.04
C THR A 40 -0.72 17.20 1.29
N ASN A 41 -0.28 17.17 2.55
CA ASN A 41 1.12 16.88 2.88
C ASN A 41 1.51 15.43 2.55
N TYR A 42 0.64 14.45 2.82
CA TYR A 42 0.86 13.06 2.40
C TYR A 42 0.95 12.95 0.88
N ILE A 43 0.03 13.60 0.14
CA ILE A 43 0.03 13.58 -1.33
C ILE A 43 1.31 14.21 -1.88
N LYS A 44 1.72 15.39 -1.37
CA LYS A 44 2.98 16.03 -1.76
C LYS A 44 4.19 15.13 -1.47
N CYS A 45 4.23 14.49 -0.31
CA CYS A 45 5.26 13.52 0.03
C CYS A 45 5.33 12.39 -1.00
N LEU A 46 4.20 11.76 -1.31
CA LEU A 46 4.11 10.68 -2.30
C LEU A 46 4.52 11.17 -3.69
N LEU A 47 4.21 12.41 -4.06
CA LEU A 47 4.58 13.00 -5.35
C LEU A 47 6.03 13.48 -5.46
N ASN A 48 6.85 13.43 -4.41
CA ASN A 48 8.18 14.08 -4.32
C ASN A 48 8.13 15.62 -4.33
N GLN A 49 7.06 16.23 -3.81
CA GLN A 49 6.83 17.69 -3.86
C GLN A 49 6.81 18.35 -2.49
N GLY A 50 7.29 17.64 -1.47
CA GLY A 50 7.29 18.15 -0.11
C GLY A 50 7.93 17.17 0.87
N PRO A 51 8.09 17.59 2.13
CA PRO A 51 8.63 16.73 3.19
C PRO A 51 7.67 15.57 3.47
N CYS A 52 8.25 14.47 3.92
CA CYS A 52 7.52 13.29 4.36
C CYS A 52 7.63 13.15 5.88
N THR A 53 6.53 12.75 6.51
CA THR A 53 6.57 12.18 7.87
C THR A 53 7.29 10.82 7.83
N ALA A 54 7.63 10.27 9.00
CA ALA A 54 8.22 8.93 9.05
C ALA A 54 7.28 7.87 8.44
N GLU A 55 5.99 7.96 8.76
CA GLU A 55 4.94 7.12 8.17
C GLU A 55 4.81 7.33 6.66
N GLY A 56 4.74 8.58 6.20
CA GLY A 56 4.64 8.89 4.77
C GLY A 56 5.83 8.37 3.97
N ARG A 57 7.04 8.37 4.55
CA ARG A 57 8.23 7.74 3.94
C ARG A 57 8.06 6.23 3.79
N GLU A 58 7.56 5.57 4.83
CA GLU A 58 7.37 4.12 4.79
C GLU A 58 6.31 3.74 3.76
N LEU A 59 5.16 4.43 3.77
CA LEU A 59 4.11 4.25 2.75
C LEU A 59 4.67 4.45 1.34
N LYS A 60 5.41 5.54 1.12
CA LYS A 60 6.00 5.83 -0.18
C LYS A 60 6.96 4.74 -0.67
N LYS A 61 7.70 4.10 0.25
CA LYS A 61 8.64 3.03 -0.04
C LYS A 61 7.92 1.72 -0.37
N THR A 62 6.85 1.40 0.35
CA THR A 62 6.12 0.12 0.21
C THR A 62 5.06 0.15 -0.89
N LEU A 63 4.50 1.33 -1.20
CA LEU A 63 3.40 1.48 -2.15
C LEU A 63 3.69 0.87 -3.53
N PRO A 64 4.86 1.09 -4.19
CA PRO A 64 5.14 0.48 -5.49
C PRO A 64 5.10 -1.06 -5.47
N ASP A 65 5.63 -1.68 -4.41
CA ASP A 65 5.62 -3.13 -4.24
C ASP A 65 4.20 -3.65 -3.99
N ALA A 66 3.42 -2.95 -3.16
CA ALA A 66 2.02 -3.30 -2.90
C ALA A 66 1.17 -3.20 -4.19
N LEU A 67 1.37 -2.16 -5.00
CA LEU A 67 0.69 -2.02 -6.29
C LEU A 67 1.12 -3.11 -7.27
N LYS A 68 2.41 -3.41 -7.38
CA LYS A 68 2.92 -4.44 -8.29
C LYS A 68 2.43 -5.84 -7.91
N SER A 69 2.50 -6.19 -6.63
CA SER A 69 2.12 -7.51 -6.10
C SER A 69 0.61 -7.70 -5.90
N GLY A 70 -0.19 -6.65 -6.06
CA GLY A 70 -1.63 -6.70 -5.79
C GLY A 70 -1.96 -6.82 -4.32
N CYS A 71 -1.13 -6.20 -3.47
CA CYS A 71 -1.29 -6.22 -2.02
C CYS A 71 -1.25 -7.64 -1.43
N SER A 72 -0.50 -8.56 -2.04
CA SER A 72 -0.41 -9.96 -1.56
C SER A 72 0.14 -10.08 -0.13
N LYS A 73 0.93 -9.08 0.29
CA LYS A 73 1.50 -8.93 1.63
C LYS A 73 0.63 -8.11 2.59
N CYS A 74 -0.51 -7.61 2.13
CA CYS A 74 -1.40 -6.77 2.92
C CYS A 74 -2.40 -7.57 3.74
N ASP A 75 -2.65 -7.15 4.97
CA ASP A 75 -3.75 -7.68 5.77
C ASP A 75 -5.10 -7.05 5.37
N ASP A 76 -6.19 -7.60 5.90
CA ASP A 76 -7.54 -7.16 5.55
C ASP A 76 -7.81 -5.71 5.97
N LYS A 77 -7.20 -5.27 7.07
CA LYS A 77 -7.32 -3.89 7.54
C LYS A 77 -6.63 -2.91 6.58
N GLN A 78 -5.44 -3.25 6.10
CA GLN A 78 -4.71 -2.47 5.10
C GLN A 78 -5.48 -2.38 3.79
N LYS A 79 -6.12 -3.48 3.35
CA LYS A 79 -6.99 -3.47 2.17
C LYS A 79 -8.21 -2.56 2.36
N MET A 80 -8.90 -2.66 3.49
CA MET A 80 -10.04 -1.79 3.82
C MET A 80 -9.64 -0.31 3.89
N MET A 81 -8.48 0.00 4.49
CA MET A 81 -7.94 1.36 4.54
C MET A 81 -7.59 1.87 3.14
N ALA A 82 -6.95 1.05 2.31
CA ALA A 82 -6.63 1.39 0.93
C ALA A 82 -7.90 1.71 0.13
N ASP A 83 -8.94 0.87 0.24
CA ASP A 83 -10.24 1.10 -0.40
C ASP A 83 -10.84 2.46 0.01
N LYS A 84 -10.81 2.77 1.31
CA LYS A 84 -11.34 4.03 1.84
C LYS A 84 -10.59 5.23 1.28
N VAL A 85 -9.26 5.17 1.24
CA VAL A 85 -8.41 6.22 0.68
C VAL A 85 -8.66 6.39 -0.81
N ILE A 86 -8.70 5.30 -1.58
CA ILE A 86 -8.95 5.32 -3.03
C ILE A 86 -10.32 5.95 -3.33
N ASN A 87 -11.37 5.52 -2.64
CA ASN A 87 -12.73 6.05 -2.83
C ASN A 87 -12.81 7.54 -2.47
N HIS A 88 -12.14 7.95 -1.39
CA HIS A 88 -12.08 9.37 -1.02
C HIS A 88 -11.35 10.18 -2.09
N LEU A 89 -10.19 9.73 -2.57
CA LEU A 89 -9.41 10.45 -3.59
C LEU A 89 -10.17 10.54 -4.92
N LYS A 90 -10.79 9.45 -5.37
CA LYS A 90 -11.60 9.41 -6.61
C LYS A 90 -12.83 10.32 -6.57
N SER A 91 -13.40 10.58 -5.39
CA SER A 91 -14.64 11.36 -5.25
C SER A 91 -14.44 12.80 -4.81
N LYS A 92 -13.43 13.06 -3.98
CA LYS A 92 -13.19 14.37 -3.34
C LYS A 92 -11.90 15.05 -3.78
N ARG A 93 -10.94 14.31 -4.34
CA ARG A 93 -9.60 14.81 -4.70
C ARG A 93 -9.16 14.32 -6.09
N VAL A 94 -10.04 14.41 -7.09
CA VAL A 94 -9.87 13.82 -8.43
C VAL A 94 -8.53 14.18 -9.08
N GLN A 95 -8.13 15.45 -9.02
CA GLN A 95 -6.85 15.91 -9.58
C GLN A 95 -5.65 15.28 -8.87
N ASP A 96 -5.70 15.14 -7.54
CA ASP A 96 -4.62 14.49 -6.80
C ASP A 96 -4.57 12.99 -7.11
N TRP A 97 -5.73 12.35 -7.26
CA TRP A 97 -5.86 10.96 -7.69
C TRP A 97 -5.18 10.73 -9.04
N GLU A 98 -5.49 11.56 -10.04
CA GLU A 98 -4.90 11.46 -11.38
C GLU A 98 -3.37 11.61 -11.35
N ARG A 99 -2.86 12.56 -10.56
CA ARG A 99 -1.42 12.78 -10.41
C ARG A 99 -0.71 11.60 -9.74
N LEU A 100 -1.36 10.98 -8.76
CA LEU A 100 -0.84 9.78 -8.09
C LEU A 100 -0.83 8.59 -9.05
N ILE A 101 -1.91 8.37 -9.82
CA ILE A 101 -1.98 7.31 -10.82
C ILE A 101 -0.90 7.51 -11.90
N ALA A 102 -0.73 8.72 -12.42
CA ALA A 102 0.31 9.01 -13.41
C ALA A 102 1.72 8.68 -12.89
N LYS A 103 1.96 8.79 -11.58
CA LYS A 103 3.24 8.48 -10.96
C LYS A 103 3.44 6.98 -10.68
N TYR A 104 2.41 6.32 -10.15
CA TYR A 104 2.53 4.98 -9.58
C TYR A 104 1.93 3.85 -10.42
N ASP A 105 1.02 4.18 -11.34
CA ASP A 105 0.36 3.23 -12.26
C ASP A 105 0.26 3.81 -13.69
N PRO A 106 1.39 4.19 -14.32
CA PRO A 106 1.38 4.81 -15.65
C PRO A 106 0.85 3.89 -16.75
N THR A 107 0.89 2.56 -16.54
CA THR A 107 0.35 1.55 -17.47
C THR A 107 -1.11 1.19 -17.21
N GLY A 108 -1.71 1.71 -16.13
CA GLY A 108 -3.06 1.39 -15.70
C GLY A 108 -3.26 -0.09 -15.34
N GLU A 109 -2.18 -0.83 -15.07
CA GLU A 109 -2.25 -2.26 -14.76
C GLU A 109 -2.88 -2.47 -13.38
N TYR A 110 -2.46 -1.67 -12.39
CA TYR A 110 -3.01 -1.77 -11.05
C TYR A 110 -4.50 -1.41 -11.03
N LYS A 111 -4.88 -0.31 -11.69
CA LYS A 111 -6.29 0.10 -11.81
C LYS A 111 -7.15 -1.03 -12.36
N ARG A 112 -6.72 -1.66 -13.46
CA ARG A 112 -7.43 -2.79 -14.08
C ARG A 112 -7.57 -3.97 -13.14
N ARG A 113 -6.48 -4.37 -12.45
CA ARG A 113 -6.51 -5.49 -11.50
C ARG A 113 -7.39 -5.21 -10.28
N PHE A 114 -7.33 -4.00 -9.75
CA PHE A 114 -8.15 -3.58 -8.61
C PHE A 114 -9.64 -3.57 -8.97
N GLU A 115 -10.00 -3.06 -10.16
CA GLU A 115 -11.37 -3.08 -10.66
C GLU A 115 -11.87 -4.51 -10.92
N ALA A 116 -11.02 -5.38 -11.49
CA ALA A 116 -11.35 -6.80 -11.72
C ALA A 116 -11.59 -7.57 -10.42
N ALA A 117 -10.72 -7.40 -9.41
CA ALA A 117 -10.86 -8.05 -8.11
C ALA A 117 -12.12 -7.64 -7.32
N ARG A 118 -12.77 -6.54 -7.73
CA ARG A 118 -13.98 -5.99 -7.10
C ARG A 118 -15.25 -6.18 -7.93
N SER A 119 -15.11 -6.65 -9.17
CA SER A 119 -16.23 -6.97 -10.08
C SER A 119 -16.59 -8.47 -10.05
N ALA A 120 -15.95 -9.24 -9.16
CA ALA A 120 -16.20 -10.64 -8.86
C ALA A 120 -16.77 -10.77 -7.45
#